data_AF-A0AAD5V4Q5-F1
#
_entry.id   AF-A0AAD5V4Q5-F1
#
_cell.length_a   1.000
_cell.length_b   1.000
_cell.length_c   1.000
_cell.angle_alpha   90.00
_cell.angle_beta   90.00
_cell.angle_gamma   90.00
#
_symmetry.space_group_name_H-M   'P 1'
#
loop_
_entity.id
_entity.type
_entity.pdbx_description
1 polymer ?
#
loop_
_entity_poly.entity_id
_entity_poly.type
_entity_poly.pdbx_seq_one_letter_code
_entity_poly.pdbx_strand_id
1 'polypeptide(L)'
;MAKFLSDLQSKFELKDQPLPVHRLDKATTGAMVFALTPSHARDLSQQFAARDTEKAYLALVRGGEKSFPEKSGTIRHRLTIEQGRVALAKNKREGKETLTEWEVIASSVRIIS
;
A
#
# COMPACT_ATOMS: atom_id res chain seq x y z
N MET A 1 3.10 17.79 0.78
CA MET A 1 1.80 17.32 1.30
C MET A 1 0.82 18.48 1.45
N ALA A 2 1.17 19.57 2.13
CA ALA A 2 0.27 20.74 2.31
C ALA A 2 -0.35 21.25 1.00
N LYS A 3 0.45 21.43 -0.06
CA LYS A 3 -0.05 21.85 -1.39
C LYS A 3 -1.06 20.85 -1.99
N PHE A 4 -0.80 19.55 -1.88
CA PHE A 4 -1.68 18.53 -2.44
C PHE A 4 -3.05 18.50 -1.74
N LEU A 5 -3.06 18.62 -0.41
CA LEU A 5 -4.32 18.64 0.34
C LEU A 5 -5.12 19.93 0.10
N SER A 6 -4.45 21.08 -0.08
CA SER A 6 -5.14 22.31 -0.50
C SER A 6 -5.69 22.21 -1.94
N ASP A 7 -4.96 21.56 -2.85
CA ASP A 7 -5.41 21.34 -4.22
C ASP A 7 -6.67 20.44 -4.23
N LEU A 8 -6.70 19.39 -3.41
CA LEU A 8 -7.88 18.54 -3.23
C LEU A 8 -9.06 19.32 -2.64
N GLN A 9 -8.82 20.12 -1.60
CA GLN A 9 -9.86 20.95 -0.98
C GLN A 9 -10.51 21.88 -2.01
N SER A 10 -9.70 22.59 -2.80
CA SER A 10 -10.20 23.50 -3.83
C SER A 10 -10.89 22.75 -4.96
N LYS A 11 -10.30 21.66 -5.47
CA LYS A 11 -10.84 20.88 -6.59
C LYS A 11 -12.22 20.29 -6.31
N PHE A 12 -12.46 19.88 -5.06
CA PHE A 12 -13.72 19.26 -4.64
C PHE A 12 -14.60 20.19 -3.81
N GLU A 13 -14.27 21.49 -3.75
CA GLU A 13 -15.04 22.52 -3.03
C GLU A 13 -15.34 22.14 -1.56
N LEU A 14 -14.36 21.55 -0.89
CA LEU A 14 -14.52 21.04 0.47
C LEU A 14 -14.43 22.18 1.49
N LYS A 15 -15.34 22.16 2.48
CA LYS A 15 -15.36 23.13 3.59
C LYS A 15 -14.03 23.19 4.33
N ASP A 16 -13.51 22.02 4.68
CA ASP A 16 -12.27 21.85 5.43
C ASP A 16 -11.28 21.01 4.61
N GLN A 17 -9.99 21.10 4.97
CA GLN A 17 -8.97 20.30 4.31
C GLN A 17 -9.21 18.80 4.55
N PRO A 18 -9.23 17.95 3.50
CA PRO A 18 -9.46 16.52 3.67
C PRO A 18 -8.33 15.85 4.46
N LEU A 19 -8.70 14.86 5.27
CA LEU A 19 -7.81 14.18 6.20
C LEU A 19 -7.34 12.84 5.63
N PRO A 20 -6.03 12.61 5.41
CA PRO A 20 -5.55 11.32 4.95
C PRO A 20 -5.70 10.26 6.04
N VAL A 21 -6.25 9.09 5.69
CA VAL A 21 -6.43 7.96 6.64
C VAL A 21 -5.47 6.80 6.37
N HIS A 22 -4.82 6.81 5.20
CA HIS A 22 -3.72 5.91 4.86
C HIS A 22 -2.74 6.63 3.91
N ARG A 23 -1.65 5.96 3.55
CA ARG A 23 -0.64 6.51 2.64
C ARG A 23 -0.33 5.55 1.51
N LEU A 24 0.03 6.14 0.39
CA LEU A 24 0.62 5.47 -0.76
C LEU A 24 2.07 5.94 -0.92
N ASP A 25 2.97 5.05 -1.32
CA ASP A 25 4.37 5.43 -1.54
C ASP A 25 4.52 6.30 -2.78
N LYS A 26 5.54 7.16 -2.80
CA LYS A 26 5.74 8.18 -3.86
C LYS A 26 5.76 7.59 -5.27
N ALA A 27 6.30 6.39 -5.44
CA ALA A 27 6.42 5.71 -6.73
C ALA A 27 5.24 4.76 -7.02
N THR A 28 4.26 4.70 -6.13
CA THR A 28 3.08 3.84 -6.27
C THR A 28 1.89 4.69 -6.67
N THR A 29 1.15 4.24 -7.67
CA THR A 29 -0.11 4.86 -8.12
C THR A 29 -1.30 4.06 -7.59
N GLY A 30 -2.48 4.67 -7.56
CA GLY A 30 -3.72 3.96 -7.22
C GLY A 30 -4.65 4.76 -6.31
N ALA A 31 -5.56 4.03 -5.67
CA ALA A 31 -6.61 4.59 -4.85
C ALA A 31 -6.06 5.15 -3.52
N MET A 32 -6.49 6.37 -3.19
CA MET A 32 -6.30 6.98 -1.88
C MET A 32 -7.65 7.36 -1.28
N VAL A 33 -7.78 7.20 0.03
CA VAL A 33 -8.99 7.53 0.78
C VAL A 33 -8.68 8.68 1.72
N PHE A 34 -9.58 9.67 1.74
CA PHE A 34 -9.52 10.80 2.64
C PHE A 34 -10.86 10.94 3.36
N ALA A 35 -10.80 11.23 4.65
CA ALA A 35 -11.98 11.57 5.43
C ALA A 35 -12.28 13.08 5.34
N LEU A 36 -13.55 13.43 5.35
CA LEU A 36 -14.01 14.83 5.32
C LEU A 36 -14.31 15.41 6.70
N THR A 37 -14.32 14.56 7.75
CA THR A 37 -14.51 14.99 9.14
C THR A 37 -13.55 14.25 10.06
N PRO A 38 -13.21 14.82 11.24
CA PRO A 38 -12.37 14.14 12.23
C PRO A 38 -12.94 12.82 12.75
N SER A 39 -14.27 12.71 12.87
CA SER A 39 -14.94 11.47 13.30
C SER A 39 -14.69 10.34 12.30
N HIS A 40 -14.99 10.57 11.02
CA HIS A 40 -14.74 9.57 9.97
C HIS A 40 -13.25 9.28 9.80
N ALA A 41 -12.36 10.27 10.02
CA ALA A 41 -10.92 10.05 9.96
C ALA A 41 -10.48 9.04 11.03
N ARG A 42 -11.02 9.16 12.25
CA ARG A 42 -10.78 8.23 13.35
C ARG A 42 -11.28 6.82 13.00
N ASP A 43 -12.53 6.71 12.56
CA ASP A 43 -13.17 5.42 12.27
C ASP A 43 -12.47 4.68 11.12
N LEU A 44 -12.17 5.38 10.02
CA LEU A 44 -11.44 4.80 8.90
C LEU A 44 -10.01 4.41 9.30
N SER A 45 -9.30 5.24 10.06
CA SER A 45 -7.96 4.90 10.54
C SER A 45 -7.96 3.65 11.42
N GLN A 46 -9.02 3.45 12.23
CA GLN A 46 -9.20 2.24 13.02
C GLN A 46 -9.40 1.00 12.14
N GLN A 47 -10.23 1.08 11.08
CA GLN A 47 -10.41 -0.03 10.13
C GLN A 47 -9.10 -0.41 9.43
N PHE A 48 -8.31 0.58 8.98
CA PHE A 48 -6.98 0.32 8.41
C PHE A 48 -6.02 -0.34 9.42
N ALA A 49 -6.05 0.10 10.68
CA ALA A 49 -5.21 -0.46 11.75
C ALA A 49 -5.64 -1.88 12.14
N ALA A 50 -6.94 -2.15 12.16
CA ALA A 50 -7.53 -3.46 12.44
C ALA A 50 -7.37 -4.47 11.29
N ARG A 51 -7.01 -4.01 10.09
CA ARG A 51 -6.94 -4.79 8.85
C ARG A 51 -8.31 -5.25 8.33
N ASP A 52 -9.35 -4.47 8.60
CA ASP A 52 -10.72 -4.72 8.11
C ASP A 52 -10.92 -4.24 6.67
N THR A 53 -9.93 -3.53 6.10
CA THR A 53 -9.96 -3.05 4.72
C THR A 53 -9.17 -3.97 3.80
N GLU A 54 -9.83 -4.51 2.78
CA GLU A 54 -9.19 -5.25 1.70
C GLU A 54 -8.48 -4.30 0.71
N LYS A 55 -7.27 -4.68 0.29
CA LYS A 55 -6.45 -3.92 -0.65
C LYS A 55 -5.78 -4.86 -1.63
N ALA A 56 -6.00 -4.63 -2.93
CA ALA A 56 -5.33 -5.32 -4.01
C ALA A 56 -4.45 -4.35 -4.80
N TYR A 57 -3.28 -4.82 -5.23
CA TYR A 57 -2.32 -4.04 -6.01
C TYR A 57 -1.88 -4.83 -7.23
N LEU A 58 -1.76 -4.14 -8.36
CA LEU A 58 -1.11 -4.68 -9.54
C LEU A 58 0.39 -4.32 -9.51
N ALA A 59 1.24 -5.30 -9.75
CA ALA A 59 2.68 -5.12 -9.79
C ALA A 59 3.29 -5.84 -10.99
N LEU A 60 4.24 -5.17 -11.66
CA LEU A 60 5.10 -5.79 -12.65
C LEU A 60 6.39 -6.24 -11.96
N VAL A 61 6.73 -7.51 -12.14
CA VAL A 61 7.84 -8.19 -11.47
C VAL A 61 8.75 -8.85 -12.50
N ARG A 62 10.05 -8.93 -12.20
CA ARG A 62 11.04 -9.55 -13.09
C ARG A 62 11.01 -11.08 -12.95
N GLY A 63 11.32 -11.78 -14.03
CA GLY A 63 11.50 -13.25 -14.05
C GLY A 63 10.42 -14.03 -14.80
N GLY A 64 9.25 -13.43 -15.05
CA GLY A 64 8.12 -14.09 -15.73
C GLY A 64 7.52 -15.25 -14.93
N GLU A 65 6.53 -15.94 -15.50
CA GLU A 65 5.75 -17.00 -14.83
C GLU A 65 6.62 -18.14 -14.29
N LYS A 66 7.69 -18.50 -15.01
CA LYS A 66 8.63 -19.56 -14.62
C LYS A 66 9.43 -19.26 -13.35
N SER A 67 9.48 -17.99 -12.93
CA SER A 67 10.16 -17.59 -11.68
C SER A 67 9.26 -17.72 -10.45
N PHE A 68 7.97 -17.99 -10.65
CA PHE A 68 7.02 -18.26 -9.56
C PHE A 68 6.89 -19.78 -9.38
N PRO A 69 6.89 -20.28 -8.14
CA PRO A 69 6.72 -21.71 -7.88
C PRO A 69 5.29 -22.19 -8.20
N GLU A 70 4.31 -21.29 -8.11
CA GLU A 70 2.88 -21.56 -8.26
C GLU A 70 2.19 -20.36 -8.94
N LYS A 71 0.89 -20.47 -9.24
CA LYS A 71 0.10 -19.36 -9.82
C LYS A 71 -0.41 -18.35 -8.79
N SER A 72 -0.41 -18.73 -7.52
CA SER A 72 -0.80 -17.88 -6.40
C SER A 72 -0.07 -18.34 -5.15
N GLY A 73 -0.03 -17.51 -4.11
CA GLY A 73 0.53 -17.93 -2.84
C GLY A 73 0.61 -16.80 -1.82
N THR A 74 1.44 -17.03 -0.81
CA THR A 74 1.61 -16.08 0.29
C THR A 74 3.08 -15.82 0.57
N ILE A 75 3.44 -14.55 0.75
CA ILE A 75 4.74 -14.12 1.22
C ILE A 75 4.59 -13.70 2.68
N ARG A 76 5.24 -14.42 3.59
CA ARG A 76 5.24 -14.11 5.03
C ARG A 76 6.65 -13.71 5.46
N HIS A 77 6.81 -12.48 5.92
CA HIS A 77 8.08 -11.99 6.44
C HIS A 77 7.87 -11.02 7.60
N ARG A 78 8.91 -10.75 8.38
CA ARG A 78 8.93 -9.66 9.34
C ARG A 78 9.56 -8.42 8.73
N LEU A 79 8.93 -7.26 8.90
CA LEU A 79 9.44 -5.98 8.40
C LEU A 79 9.85 -5.09 9.56
N THR A 80 10.96 -4.39 9.37
CA THR A 80 11.46 -3.35 10.27
C THR A 80 11.49 -2.00 9.55
N ILE A 81 11.72 -0.92 10.29
CA ILE A 81 11.97 0.41 9.75
C ILE A 81 13.43 0.77 10.02
N GLU A 82 14.25 0.84 8.98
CA GLU A 82 15.64 1.27 9.04
C GLU A 82 15.75 2.62 8.31
N GLN A 83 16.22 3.66 9.01
CA GLN A 83 16.38 5.01 8.45
C GLN A 83 15.13 5.55 7.74
N GLY A 84 13.94 5.26 8.29
CA GLY A 84 12.65 5.70 7.74
C GLY A 84 12.18 4.91 6.52
N ARG A 85 12.85 3.82 6.13
CA ARG A 85 12.44 2.92 5.06
C ARG A 85 12.09 1.54 5.59
N VAL A 86 11.13 0.89 4.94
CA VAL A 86 10.77 -0.49 5.21
C VAL A 86 11.90 -1.40 4.75
N ALA A 87 12.34 -2.32 5.62
CA ALA A 87 13.36 -3.32 5.31
C ALA A 87 12.92 -4.70 5.85
N LEU A 88 13.49 -5.76 5.28
CA LEU A 88 13.33 -7.12 5.81
C LEU A 88 14.07 -7.23 7.15
N ALA A 89 13.43 -7.81 8.16
CA ALA A 89 14.07 -8.06 9.44
C ALA A 89 15.23 -9.07 9.27
N LYS A 90 16.36 -8.80 9.94
CA LYS A 90 17.58 -9.62 9.86
C LYS A 90 17.48 -10.91 10.68
N ASN A 91 16.59 -10.96 11.67
CA ASN A 91 16.33 -12.13 12.50
C ASN A 91 14.83 -12.27 12.81
N LYS A 92 14.43 -13.43 13.32
CA LYS A 92 13.02 -13.75 13.61
C LYS A 92 12.44 -13.03 14.84
N ARG A 93 13.27 -12.35 15.64
CA ARG A 93 12.84 -11.70 16.89
C ARG A 93 12.51 -10.22 16.69
N GLU A 94 12.92 -9.64 15.57
CA GLU A 94 12.74 -8.21 15.26
C GLU A 94 11.62 -7.95 14.26
N GLY A 95 11.17 -6.69 14.21
CA GLY A 95 10.17 -6.23 13.25
C GLY A 95 8.75 -6.67 13.57
N LYS A 96 7.79 -6.31 12.70
CA LYS A 96 6.38 -6.71 12.77
C LYS A 96 6.08 -7.80 11.74
N GLU A 97 5.23 -8.75 12.09
CA GLU A 97 4.79 -9.77 11.14
C GLU A 97 3.93 -9.17 10.04
N THR A 98 4.25 -9.57 8.81
CA THR A 98 3.55 -9.16 7.61
C THR A 98 3.24 -10.37 6.74
N LEU A 99 2.15 -10.24 6.00
CA LEU A 99 1.64 -11.25 5.09
C LEU A 99 1.12 -10.51 3.85
N THR A 100 1.52 -11.01 2.68
CA THR A 100 1.02 -10.55 1.39
C THR A 100 0.59 -11.78 0.60
N GLU A 101 -0.66 -11.80 0.18
CA GLU A 101 -1.17 -12.77 -0.78
C GLU A 101 -0.90 -12.25 -2.20
N TRP A 102 -0.60 -13.16 -3.13
CA TRP A 102 -0.31 -12.81 -4.51
C TRP A 102 -0.91 -13.84 -5.47
N GLU A 103 -1.17 -13.38 -6.68
CA GLU A 103 -1.63 -14.17 -7.81
C GLU A 103 -0.96 -13.66 -9.09
N VAL A 104 -0.50 -14.57 -9.94
CA VAL A 104 0.01 -14.27 -11.28
C VAL A 104 -1.18 -14.13 -12.22
N ILE A 105 -1.49 -12.88 -12.57
CA ILE A 105 -2.58 -12.56 -13.50
C ILE A 105 -2.17 -12.69 -14.97
N ALA A 106 -0.88 -12.45 -15.27
CA ALA A 106 -0.34 -12.44 -16.63
C ALA A 106 1.19 -12.55 -16.60
N SER A 107 1.76 -13.05 -17.70
CA SER A 107 3.21 -13.05 -17.92
C SER A 107 3.54 -12.78 -19.38
N SER A 108 4.64 -12.06 -19.62
CA SER A 108 5.19 -11.84 -20.95
C SER A 108 6.66 -12.26 -20.99
N VAL A 109 7.03 -12.97 -22.05
CA VAL A 109 8.42 -13.32 -22.37
C VAL A 109 9.16 -12.19 -23.09
N ARG A 110 8.45 -11.17 -23.58
CA ARG A 110 9.05 -9.98 -24.20
C ARG A 110 9.01 -8.81 -23.23
N ILE A 111 10.21 -8.39 -22.81
CA ILE A 111 10.41 -7.04 -22.28
C ILE A 111 10.65 -6.17 -23.51
N ILE A 112 9.64 -5.41 -23.94
CA ILE A 112 9.86 -4.36 -24.95
C ILE A 112 10.40 -3.17 -24.16
N SER A 113 11.72 -2.96 -24.24
CA SER A 113 12.40 -1.78 -23.68
C SER A 113 12.20 -0.57 -24.59
#